data_AF-A0A6A6GLD9-F1
#
_entry.id   AF-A0A6A6GLD9-F1
#
_cell.length_a   1.000
_cell.length_b   1.000
_cell.length_c   1.000
_cell.angle_alpha   90.00
_cell.angle_beta   90.00
_cell.angle_gamma   90.00
#
_symmetry.space_group_name_H-M   'P 1'
#
loop_
_entity.id
_entity.type
_entity.pdbx_description
1 polymer ?
#
loop_
_entity_poly.entity_id
_entity_poly.type
_entity_poly.pdbx_seq_one_letter_code
_entity_poly.pdbx_strand_id
1 'polypeptide(L)'
;MPSSSRSRIDIEQTPTAPYVSHLSAIHGRVCLIPPSGETTPRPHWRLNFALTRSGDGAPTDCVGFQRIDSATTPFPPPIEYRDRQANIYIKIYRDGRVAVGTMRPLADGGSFFVFGLTRVSITQHDTMALLRSGEIVSRIPAPLQRWFRATGRDRDEAGGEFVARVFRDIRRDEDVWEMI
;
A
#
# COMPACT_ATOMS: atom_id res chain seq x y z
N MET A 1 -27.46 -0.14 -24.61
CA MET A 1 -26.65 -0.25 -23.38
C MET A 1 -25.90 1.06 -23.21
N PRO A 2 -26.15 1.86 -22.16
CA PRO A 2 -25.41 3.10 -21.98
C PRO A 2 -23.97 2.74 -21.60
N SER A 3 -23.03 3.19 -22.43
CA SER A 3 -21.61 3.21 -22.10
C SER A 3 -21.45 4.12 -20.88
N SER A 4 -21.21 3.53 -19.71
CA SER A 4 -20.83 4.29 -18.52
C SER A 4 -19.46 4.90 -18.79
N SER A 5 -19.46 6.17 -19.21
CA SER A 5 -18.26 6.99 -19.29
C SER A 5 -17.73 7.15 -17.87
N ARG A 6 -16.77 6.30 -17.48
CA ARG A 6 -16.07 6.46 -16.21
C ARG A 6 -15.29 7.78 -16.26
N SER A 7 -15.43 8.60 -15.23
CA SER A 7 -14.71 9.86 -15.14
C SER A 7 -13.19 9.62 -15.21
N ARG A 8 -12.51 10.52 -15.90
CA ARG A 8 -11.05 10.51 -16.02
C ARG A 8 -10.42 10.76 -14.64
N ILE A 9 -9.38 10.02 -14.31
CA ILE A 9 -8.54 10.28 -13.14
C ILE A 9 -7.40 11.19 -13.58
N ASP A 10 -7.21 12.27 -12.85
CA ASP A 10 -6.07 13.17 -13.04
C ASP A 10 -5.13 13.03 -11.83
N ILE A 11 -3.88 12.65 -12.11
CA ILE A 11 -2.80 12.44 -11.13
C ILE A 11 -1.72 13.47 -11.41
N GLU A 12 -1.44 14.31 -10.42
CA GLU A 12 -0.47 15.40 -10.52
C GLU A 12 0.60 15.25 -9.43
N GLN A 13 1.87 15.46 -9.80
CA GLN A 13 2.94 15.49 -8.82
C GLN A 13 2.86 16.77 -7.98
N THR A 14 3.00 16.65 -6.67
CA THR A 14 3.02 17.78 -5.73
C THR A 14 4.42 17.97 -5.13
N PRO A 15 4.92 19.21 -5.02
CA PRO A 15 6.30 19.48 -4.59
C PRO A 15 6.56 19.22 -3.11
N THR A 16 5.52 19.12 -2.26
CA THR A 16 5.65 18.95 -0.81
C THR A 16 4.82 17.78 -0.31
N ALA A 17 5.31 17.10 0.73
CA ALA A 17 4.61 16.06 1.46
C ALA A 17 3.49 16.67 2.31
N PRO A 18 2.20 16.49 2.00
CA PRO A 18 1.15 17.18 2.76
C PRO A 18 0.77 16.39 4.02
N TYR A 19 1.46 16.61 5.14
CA TYR A 19 1.14 16.06 6.48
C TYR A 19 0.55 14.63 6.47
N VAL A 20 1.30 13.68 5.94
CA VAL A 20 0.83 12.34 5.57
C VAL A 20 1.61 11.30 6.33
N SER A 21 1.01 10.13 6.53
CA SER A 21 1.67 8.98 7.15
C SER A 21 2.93 8.62 6.36
N HIS A 22 4.08 8.64 7.03
CA HIS A 22 5.36 8.15 6.49
C HIS A 22 5.50 6.67 6.81
N LEU A 23 5.65 5.83 5.79
CA LEU A 23 6.00 4.41 5.99
C LEU A 23 7.50 4.29 6.19
N SER A 24 7.91 3.90 7.40
CA SER A 24 9.32 3.78 7.78
C SER A 24 9.84 2.35 7.66
N ALA A 25 8.96 1.36 7.84
CA ALA A 25 9.32 -0.04 7.70
C ALA A 25 8.11 -0.93 7.36
N ILE A 26 8.41 -2.05 6.72
CA ILE A 26 7.49 -3.16 6.50
C ILE A 26 8.06 -4.38 7.20
N HIS A 27 7.32 -4.89 8.18
CA HIS A 27 7.67 -6.05 8.98
C HIS A 27 6.87 -7.24 8.49
N GLY A 28 7.54 -8.31 8.07
CA GLY A 28 6.92 -9.52 7.56
C GLY A 28 7.18 -10.70 8.46
N ARG A 29 6.13 -11.45 8.77
CA ARG A 29 6.24 -12.77 9.37
C ARG A 29 5.38 -13.75 8.60
N VAL A 30 5.91 -14.93 8.32
CA VAL A 30 5.07 -16.02 7.81
C VAL A 30 4.37 -16.69 8.98
N CYS A 31 3.04 -16.81 8.89
CA CYS A 31 2.22 -17.53 9.87
C CYS A 31 1.27 -18.50 9.16
N LEU A 32 0.75 -19.46 9.93
CA LEU A 32 -0.32 -20.34 9.48
C LEU A 32 -1.64 -19.77 9.95
N ILE A 33 -2.55 -19.50 9.02
CA ILE A 33 -3.91 -19.06 9.33
C ILE A 33 -4.86 -20.19 8.93
N PRO A 34 -5.71 -20.69 9.84
CA PRO A 34 -6.79 -21.59 9.46
C PRO A 34 -7.78 -20.79 8.61
N PRO A 35 -8.08 -21.22 7.37
CA PRO A 35 -9.14 -20.59 6.59
C PRO A 35 -10.46 -20.74 7.34
N SER A 36 -11.34 -19.74 7.28
CA SER A 36 -12.69 -19.87 7.83
C SER A 36 -13.39 -21.08 7.17
N GLY A 37 -13.56 -22.17 7.91
CA GLY A 37 -14.21 -23.39 7.43
C GLY A 37 -13.31 -24.43 6.75
N GLU A 38 -11.98 -24.27 6.68
CA GLU A 38 -11.07 -25.35 6.23
C GLU A 38 -10.31 -25.98 7.41
N THR A 39 -9.95 -27.26 7.26
CA THR A 39 -9.21 -28.03 8.28
C THR A 39 -7.68 -27.86 8.18
N THR A 40 -7.16 -27.39 7.05
CA THR A 40 -5.71 -27.31 6.82
C THR A 40 -5.23 -25.86 6.88
N PRO A 41 -4.37 -25.49 7.85
CA PRO A 41 -3.78 -24.15 7.92
C PRO A 41 -2.95 -23.84 6.68
N ARG A 42 -3.05 -22.62 6.17
CA ARG A 42 -2.30 -22.18 4.99
C ARG A 42 -1.31 -21.07 5.34
N PRO A 43 -0.12 -21.03 4.71
CA PRO A 43 0.87 -19.99 4.96
C PRO A 43 0.39 -18.62 4.45
N HIS A 44 0.57 -17.61 5.29
CA HIS A 44 0.29 -16.22 5.01
C HIS A 44 1.44 -15.35 5.47
N TRP A 45 1.69 -14.29 4.73
CA TRP A 45 2.38 -13.13 5.27
C TRP A 45 1.44 -12.39 6.21
N ARG A 46 1.88 -12.20 7.45
CA ARG A 46 1.42 -11.12 8.33
C ARG A 46 2.38 -9.96 8.19
N LEU A 47 1.87 -8.83 7.70
CA LEU A 47 2.63 -7.61 7.47
C LEU A 47 2.25 -6.59 8.54
N ASN A 48 3.22 -6.05 9.28
CA ASN A 48 3.01 -4.85 10.10
C ASN A 48 3.67 -3.66 9.40
N PHE A 49 2.87 -2.65 9.10
CA PHE A 49 3.33 -1.40 8.47
C PHE A 49 3.60 -0.37 9.57
N ALA A 50 4.86 0.02 9.72
CA ALA A 50 5.25 1.07 10.66
C ALA A 50 5.03 2.44 10.03
N LEU A 51 3.96 3.12 10.42
CA LEU A 51 3.59 4.43 9.88
C LEU A 51 3.77 5.54 10.90
N THR A 52 4.51 6.59 10.59
CA THR A 52 4.62 7.79 11.43
C THR A 52 3.71 8.88 10.88
N ARG A 53 2.72 9.33 11.64
CA ARG A 53 1.86 10.47 11.24
C ARG A 53 2.56 11.78 11.53
N SER A 54 2.56 12.70 10.57
CA SER A 54 3.02 14.07 10.80
C SER A 54 2.12 14.77 11.82
N GLY A 55 2.67 15.26 12.93
CA GLY A 55 1.95 16.02 13.95
C GLY A 55 1.95 15.35 15.33
N ASP A 56 1.63 14.06 15.40
CA ASP A 56 1.41 13.36 16.69
C ASP A 56 2.59 12.48 17.12
N GLY A 57 3.54 12.19 16.23
CA GLY A 57 4.75 11.40 16.49
C GLY A 57 4.54 9.92 16.80
N ALA A 58 3.33 9.51 17.20
CA ALA A 58 3.01 8.14 17.52
C ALA A 58 2.94 7.26 16.25
N PRO A 59 3.69 6.15 16.20
CA PRO A 59 3.55 5.20 15.12
C PRO A 59 2.16 4.57 15.14
N THR A 60 1.53 4.47 13.97
CA THR A 60 0.32 3.68 13.76
C THR A 60 0.74 2.34 13.16
N ASP A 61 0.47 1.26 13.89
CA ASP A 61 0.71 -0.09 13.40
C ASP A 61 -0.51 -0.59 12.62
N CYS A 62 -0.34 -0.82 11.32
CA CYS A 62 -1.36 -1.43 10.48
C CYS A 62 -0.98 -2.88 10.16
N VAL A 63 -1.94 -3.81 10.25
CA VAL A 63 -1.68 -5.25 10.01
C VAL A 63 -2.38 -5.73 8.74
N GLY A 64 -1.61 -6.12 7.74
CA GLY A 64 -2.09 -6.72 6.50
C GLY A 64 -1.82 -8.23 6.45
N PHE A 65 -2.65 -8.97 5.72
CA PHE A 65 -2.44 -10.39 5.46
C PHE A 65 -2.41 -10.69 3.96
N GLN A 66 -1.44 -11.49 3.52
CA GLN A 66 -1.32 -11.90 2.12
C GLN A 66 -1.03 -13.41 2.05
N ARG A 67 -1.89 -14.16 1.37
CA ARG A 67 -1.72 -15.61 1.17
C ARG A 67 -0.44 -15.90 0.39
N ILE A 68 0.25 -16.97 0.78
CA ILE A 68 1.44 -17.49 0.09
C ILE A 68 1.04 -18.77 -0.63
N ASP A 69 1.19 -18.77 -1.96
CA ASP A 69 0.80 -19.88 -2.84
C ASP A 69 1.98 -20.66 -3.43
N SER A 70 3.19 -20.28 -3.08
CA SER A 70 4.43 -20.81 -3.67
C SER A 70 5.41 -21.23 -2.59
N ALA A 71 6.25 -22.21 -2.91
CA ALA A 71 7.35 -22.62 -2.04
C ALA A 71 8.33 -21.45 -1.80
N THR A 72 8.55 -20.62 -2.82
CA THR A 72 9.33 -19.38 -2.71
C THR A 72 8.41 -18.17 -2.70
N THR A 73 8.68 -17.19 -1.83
CA THR A 73 7.86 -16.00 -1.66
C THR A 73 8.68 -14.71 -1.65
N PRO A 74 8.24 -13.65 -2.36
CA PRO A 74 8.89 -12.35 -2.31
C PRO A 74 8.59 -11.64 -1.00
N PHE A 75 9.58 -10.89 -0.49
CA PHE A 75 9.38 -9.91 0.56
C PHE A 75 9.88 -8.52 0.15
N PRO A 76 9.07 -7.45 0.33
CA PRO A 76 7.66 -7.52 0.72
C PRO A 76 6.79 -8.13 -0.39
N PRO A 77 5.69 -8.84 -0.06
CA PRO A 77 4.81 -9.42 -1.06
C PRO A 77 3.94 -8.33 -1.70
N PRO A 78 3.47 -8.53 -2.94
CA PRO A 78 2.48 -7.65 -3.54
C PRO A 78 1.18 -7.74 -2.72
N ILE A 79 0.70 -6.61 -2.22
CA ILE A 79 -0.51 -6.52 -1.41
C ILE A 79 -1.20 -5.19 -1.66
N GLU A 80 -2.51 -5.17 -1.47
CA GLU A 80 -3.27 -3.95 -1.30
C GLU A 80 -3.94 -3.96 0.07
N TYR A 81 -3.59 -2.98 0.89
CA TYR A 81 -4.12 -2.80 2.23
C TYR A 81 -4.93 -1.50 2.28
N ARG A 82 -6.12 -1.58 2.88
CA ARG A 82 -7.04 -0.44 3.01
C ARG A 82 -7.61 -0.42 4.42
N ASP A 83 -7.25 0.59 5.19
CA ASP A 83 -7.87 0.91 6.47
C ASP A 83 -8.71 2.17 6.32
N ARG A 84 -10.02 1.97 6.14
CA ARG A 84 -10.96 3.08 5.94
C ARG A 84 -11.13 3.91 7.22
N GLN A 85 -11.01 3.29 8.39
CA GLN A 85 -11.19 3.96 9.67
C GLN A 85 -9.98 4.85 9.98
N ALA A 86 -8.78 4.33 9.75
CA ALA A 86 -7.54 5.10 9.92
C ALA A 86 -7.21 5.97 8.69
N ASN A 87 -8.01 5.91 7.62
CA ASN A 87 -7.81 6.62 6.36
C ASN A 87 -6.42 6.34 5.74
N ILE A 88 -5.98 5.08 5.78
CA ILE A 88 -4.66 4.64 5.30
C ILE A 88 -4.85 3.65 4.15
N TYR A 89 -4.17 3.92 3.04
CA TYR A 89 -4.18 3.07 1.87
C TYR A 89 -2.75 2.76 1.45
N ILE A 90 -2.44 1.47 1.31
CA ILE A 90 -1.11 0.99 0.96
C ILE A 90 -1.21 0.04 -0.22
N LYS A 91 -0.34 0.22 -1.21
CA LYS A 91 -0.15 -0.72 -2.31
C LYS A 91 1.31 -1.10 -2.42
N ILE A 92 1.61 -2.39 -2.38
CA ILE A 92 2.91 -2.94 -2.76
C ILE A 92 2.74 -3.62 -4.11
N TYR A 93 3.53 -3.19 -5.09
CA TYR A 93 3.55 -3.75 -6.43
C TYR A 93 4.56 -4.90 -6.51
N ARG A 94 4.44 -5.73 -7.55
CA ARG A 94 5.34 -6.87 -7.78
C ARG A 94 6.80 -6.48 -8.04
N ASP A 95 7.05 -5.22 -8.39
CA ASP A 95 8.35 -4.66 -8.76
C ASP A 95 9.04 -3.89 -7.61
N GLY A 96 8.45 -3.92 -6.42
CA GLY A 96 8.97 -3.30 -5.21
C GLY A 96 8.50 -1.87 -5.00
N ARG A 97 7.71 -1.30 -5.92
CA ARG A 97 7.10 0.00 -5.67
C ARG A 97 6.12 -0.11 -4.51
N VAL A 98 6.09 0.94 -3.69
CA VAL A 98 5.18 1.07 -2.56
C VAL A 98 4.50 2.42 -2.66
N ALA A 99 3.16 2.42 -2.69
CA ALA A 99 2.33 3.59 -2.60
C ALA A 99 1.66 3.65 -1.23
N VAL A 100 1.71 4.80 -0.58
CA VAL A 100 1.06 5.03 0.72
C VAL A 100 0.35 6.37 0.67
N GLY A 101 -0.93 6.39 1.02
CA GLY A 101 -1.72 7.62 0.95
C GLY A 101 -2.95 7.64 1.82
N THR A 102 -3.62 8.80 1.81
CA THR A 102 -4.82 9.10 2.57
C THR A 102 -5.80 9.92 1.74
N MET A 103 -7.10 9.80 2.02
CA MET A 103 -8.13 10.65 1.40
C MET A 103 -8.23 11.98 2.14
N ARG A 104 -8.47 13.06 1.41
CA ARG A 104 -8.63 14.42 1.94
C ARG A 104 -9.91 15.07 1.41
N PRO A 105 -10.65 15.81 2.23
CA PRO A 105 -11.80 16.58 1.76
C PRO A 105 -11.36 17.80 0.95
N LEU A 106 -12.19 18.21 0.00
CA LEU A 106 -12.15 19.51 -0.67
C LEU A 106 -13.14 20.47 0.01
N ALA A 107 -12.91 21.77 -0.14
CA ALA A 107 -13.78 22.81 0.43
C ALA A 107 -15.21 22.78 -0.12
N ASP A 108 -15.40 22.28 -1.33
CA ASP A 108 -16.68 22.14 -2.02
C ASP A 108 -17.46 20.86 -1.66
N GLY A 109 -16.97 20.09 -0.68
CA GLY A 109 -17.55 18.81 -0.27
C GLY A 109 -17.07 17.61 -1.10
N GLY A 110 -16.20 17.82 -2.09
CA GLY A 110 -15.50 16.75 -2.79
C GLY A 110 -14.39 16.10 -1.96
N SER A 111 -13.63 15.21 -2.58
CA SER A 111 -12.42 14.66 -1.96
C SER A 111 -11.36 14.32 -2.99
N PHE A 112 -10.11 14.31 -2.56
CA PHE A 112 -8.95 13.92 -3.36
C PHE A 112 -8.10 12.92 -2.58
N PHE A 113 -7.28 12.17 -3.29
CA PHE A 113 -6.33 11.22 -2.70
C PHE A 113 -4.93 11.82 -2.77
N VAL A 114 -4.20 11.82 -1.65
CA VAL A 114 -2.78 12.15 -1.66
C VAL A 114 -1.99 10.93 -1.26
N PHE A 115 -0.96 10.63 -2.04
CA PHE A 115 -0.08 9.50 -1.77
C PHE A 115 1.37 9.83 -2.10
N GLY A 116 2.26 9.17 -1.38
CA GLY A 116 3.67 9.12 -1.73
C GLY A 116 4.01 7.79 -2.38
N LEU A 117 5.00 7.81 -3.26
CA LEU A 117 5.60 6.63 -3.88
C LEU A 117 7.04 6.47 -3.42
N THR A 118 7.43 5.23 -3.17
CA THR A 118 8.84 4.83 -2.99
C THR A 118 9.05 3.47 -3.65
N ARG A 119 10.29 2.99 -3.63
CA ARG A 119 10.65 1.65 -4.07
C ARG A 119 11.52 0.98 -3.02
N VAL A 120 11.26 -0.30 -2.79
CA VAL A 120 12.06 -1.15 -1.91
C VAL A 120 12.59 -2.35 -2.69
N SER A 121 13.72 -2.87 -2.25
CA SER A 121 14.27 -4.12 -2.78
C SER A 121 13.34 -5.29 -2.47
N ILE A 122 13.19 -6.21 -3.43
CA ILE A 122 12.48 -7.47 -3.26
C ILE A 122 13.47 -8.62 -3.16
N THR A 123 13.37 -9.37 -2.08
CA THR A 123 14.16 -10.59 -1.88
C THR A 123 13.24 -11.82 -1.93
N GLN A 124 13.71 -12.88 -2.58
CA GLN A 124 13.00 -14.17 -2.60
C GLN A 124 13.42 -15.00 -1.39
N HIS A 125 12.44 -15.65 -0.76
CA HIS A 125 12.66 -16.46 0.42
C HIS A 125 12.00 -17.83 0.30
N ASP A 126 12.64 -18.86 0.84
CA ASP A 126 12.00 -20.16 1.06
C ASP A 126 10.94 -20.05 2.18
N THR A 127 9.71 -20.44 1.87
CA THR A 127 8.56 -20.24 2.75
C THR A 127 8.67 -21.11 4.01
N MET A 128 9.19 -22.33 3.87
CA MET A 128 9.39 -23.25 4.99
C MET A 128 10.52 -22.78 5.91
N ALA A 129 11.58 -22.19 5.36
CA ALA A 129 12.64 -21.55 6.13
C ALA A 129 12.08 -20.36 6.92
N LEU A 130 11.24 -19.51 6.31
CA LEU A 130 10.65 -18.35 6.99
C LEU A 130 9.68 -18.70 8.11
N LEU A 131 8.90 -19.76 7.94
CA LEU A 131 8.08 -20.31 9.03
C LEU A 131 8.92 -20.65 10.27
N ARG A 132 10.23 -20.96 10.09
CA ARG A 132 11.17 -21.28 11.16
C ARG A 132 12.03 -20.10 11.61
N SER A 133 12.41 -19.19 10.70
CA SER A 133 13.45 -18.19 10.93
C SER A 133 12.96 -16.86 11.52
N GLY A 134 11.64 -16.67 11.66
CA GLY A 134 11.07 -15.51 12.32
C GLY A 134 10.74 -14.34 11.39
N GLU A 135 10.95 -13.12 11.87
CA GLU A 135 10.52 -11.88 11.23
C GLU A 135 11.57 -11.35 10.23
N ILE A 136 11.11 -10.78 9.12
CA ILE A 136 11.92 -10.04 8.14
C ILE A 136 11.49 -8.59 8.15
N VAL A 137 12.44 -7.67 7.98
CA VAL A 137 12.16 -6.23 7.97
C VAL A 137 12.72 -5.61 6.70
N SER A 138 11.88 -4.86 5.99
CA SER A 138 12.28 -3.96 4.91
C SER A 138 12.20 -2.54 5.44
N ARG A 139 13.37 -1.93 5.71
CA ARG A 139 13.46 -0.53 6.15
C ARG A 139 13.37 0.38 4.94
N ILE A 140 12.64 1.48 5.08
CA ILE A 140 12.50 2.49 4.04
C ILE A 140 13.37 3.68 4.47
N PRO A 141 14.58 3.83 3.89
CA PRO A 141 15.62 4.71 4.42
C PRO A 141 15.33 6.22 4.26
N ALA A 142 14.31 6.60 3.48
CA ALA A 142 13.94 7.99 3.23
C ALA A 142 12.42 8.21 3.35
N PRO A 143 11.96 9.46 3.57
CA PRO A 143 10.57 9.82 3.28
C PRO A 143 10.21 9.47 1.83
N LEU A 144 8.94 9.15 1.57
CA LEU A 144 8.46 8.77 0.24
C LEU A 144 9.01 9.73 -0.83
N GLN A 145 9.62 9.18 -1.89
CA GLN A 145 10.47 9.89 -2.85
C GLN A 145 9.71 10.97 -3.62
N ARG A 146 8.44 10.70 -3.95
CA ARG A 146 7.58 11.61 -4.70
C ARG A 146 6.18 11.60 -4.13
N TRP A 147 5.52 12.74 -4.21
CA TRP A 147 4.16 12.95 -3.74
C TRP A 147 3.24 13.29 -4.90
N PHE A 148 2.03 12.76 -4.84
CA PHE A 148 1.03 12.92 -5.86
C PHE A 148 -0.32 13.21 -5.25
N ARG A 149 -1.11 13.96 -6.00
CA ARG A 149 -2.51 14.21 -5.74
C ARG A 149 -3.32 13.62 -6.89
N ALA A 150 -4.31 12.80 -6.57
CA ALA A 150 -5.27 12.29 -7.52
C ALA A 150 -6.67 12.89 -7.27
N THR A 151 -7.31 13.33 -8.35
CA THR A 151 -8.68 13.87 -8.37
C THR A 151 -9.53 13.12 -9.41
N GLY A 152 -10.79 13.51 -9.59
CA GLY A 152 -11.72 12.83 -10.51
C GLY A 152 -12.52 11.69 -9.88
N ARG A 153 -12.69 11.70 -8.55
CA ARG A 153 -13.62 10.79 -7.85
C ARG A 153 -15.06 11.13 -8.22
N ASP A 154 -15.83 10.13 -8.61
CA ASP A 154 -17.25 10.30 -8.90
C ASP A 154 -18.04 10.58 -7.61
N ARG A 155 -19.12 11.37 -7.70
CA ARG A 155 -19.93 11.75 -6.52
C ARG A 155 -20.44 10.53 -5.73
N ASP A 156 -20.81 9.47 -6.44
CA ASP A 156 -21.37 8.24 -5.86
C ASP A 156 -20.31 7.14 -5.64
N GLU A 157 -19.05 7.37 -6.04
CA GLU A 157 -17.98 6.39 -5.89
C GLU A 157 -17.47 6.34 -4.45
N ALA A 158 -17.29 5.14 -3.89
CA ALA A 158 -16.71 5.01 -2.57
C ALA A 158 -15.21 5.39 -2.59
N GLY A 159 -14.72 6.07 -1.54
CA GLY A 159 -13.31 6.50 -1.50
C GLY A 159 -12.30 5.36 -1.72
N GLY A 160 -12.59 4.17 -1.19
CA GLY A 160 -11.74 3.00 -1.43
C GLY A 160 -11.77 2.48 -2.87
N GLU A 161 -12.84 2.70 -3.63
CA GLU A 161 -12.93 2.35 -5.06
C GLU A 161 -12.16 3.35 -5.91
N PHE A 162 -12.27 4.64 -5.58
CA PHE A 162 -11.46 5.69 -6.18
C PHE A 162 -9.96 5.39 -6.00
N VAL A 163 -9.51 5.10 -4.78
CA VAL A 163 -8.11 4.75 -4.50
C VAL A 163 -7.67 3.50 -5.30
N ALA A 164 -8.55 2.49 -5.42
CA ALA A 164 -8.26 1.30 -6.20
C ALA A 164 -8.06 1.59 -7.69
N ARG A 165 -8.80 2.57 -8.24
CA ARG A 165 -8.56 3.05 -9.61
C ARG A 165 -7.24 3.82 -9.69
N VAL A 166 -6.98 4.74 -8.77
CA VAL A 166 -5.69 5.47 -8.73
C VAL A 166 -4.51 4.51 -8.71
N PHE A 167 -4.52 3.48 -7.85
CA PHE A 167 -3.45 2.47 -7.81
C PHE A 167 -3.31 1.63 -9.08
N ARG A 168 -4.33 1.53 -9.92
CA ARG A 168 -4.21 0.89 -11.24
C ARG A 168 -3.61 1.84 -12.28
N ASP A 169 -3.87 3.14 -12.14
CA ASP A 169 -3.50 4.16 -13.12
C ASP A 169 -2.08 4.72 -12.90
N ILE A 170 -1.46 4.51 -11.72
CA ILE A 170 -0.06 4.82 -11.48
C ILE A 170 0.82 4.04 -12.47
N ARG A 171 1.47 4.76 -13.40
CA ARG A 171 2.17 4.16 -14.53
C ARG A 171 3.50 3.56 -14.06
N ARG A 172 3.89 2.45 -14.70
CA ARG A 172 5.04 1.64 -14.25
C ARG A 172 6.39 2.34 -14.42
N ASP A 173 6.52 3.17 -15.46
CA ASP A 173 7.84 3.56 -15.97
C ASP A 173 8.13 5.07 -15.88
N GLU A 174 7.11 5.94 -15.68
CA GLU A 174 7.29 7.40 -15.67
C GLU A 174 7.46 7.99 -14.24
N ASP A 175 7.01 7.24 -13.21
CA ASP A 175 6.76 7.80 -11.88
C ASP A 175 7.86 7.52 -10.83
N VAL A 176 8.76 6.55 -11.03
CA VAL A 176 9.79 6.15 -10.05
C VAL A 176 11.07 5.67 -10.75
N TRP A 177 12.21 6.32 -10.49
CA TRP A 177 13.42 6.16 -11.32
C TRP A 177 14.56 5.37 -10.67
N GLU A 178 14.64 5.28 -9.33
CA GLU A 178 15.79 4.68 -8.65
C GLU A 178 15.39 3.72 -7.50
N MET A 179 16.02 2.55 -7.44
CA MET A 179 15.97 1.66 -6.28
C MET A 179 16.81 2.27 -5.16
N ILE A 180 16.24 2.36 -3.95
CA ILE A 180 17.00 2.68 -2.73
C ILE A 180 17.50 1.40 -2.07
#